data_AF-R6DSG1-F1
#
_entry.id   AF-R6DSG1-F1
#
_cell.length_a   1.000
_cell.length_b   1.000
_cell.length_c   1.000
_cell.angle_alpha   90.00
_cell.angle_beta   90.00
_cell.angle_gamma   90.00
#
_symmetry.space_group_name_H-M   'P 1'
#
loop_
_entity.id
_entity.type
_entity.pdbx_description
1 polymer ?
#
loop_
_entity_poly.entity_id
_entity_poly.type
_entity_poly.pdbx_seq_one_letter_code
_entity_poly.pdbx_strand_id
1 'polypeptide(L)'
;MVTKEQIDRINELAKKKKTEGLTEEEQAEQKALYRAYIDAFKANLKAQLDTIEIVDDDKKEVAKIEEEVEELEETLEESEEKFK
;
A
#
# COMPACT_ATOMS: atom_id res chain seq x y z
N MET A 1 -3.28 -12.97 8.89
CA MET A 1 -4.32 -12.46 7.98
C MET A 1 -5.67 -12.76 8.63
N VAL A 2 -6.56 -11.78 8.76
CA VAL A 2 -7.91 -12.01 9.30
C VAL A 2 -8.82 -12.48 8.18
N THR A 3 -9.59 -13.54 8.42
CA THR A 3 -10.48 -14.13 7.42
C THR A 3 -11.78 -13.35 7.30
N LYS A 4 -12.49 -13.56 6.20
CA LYS A 4 -13.82 -12.97 6.01
C LYS A 4 -14.79 -13.44 7.10
N GLU A 5 -14.75 -14.71 7.50
CA GLU A 5 -15.62 -15.22 8.56
C GLU A 5 -15.36 -14.52 9.90
N GLN A 6 -14.10 -14.19 10.21
CA GLN A 6 -13.77 -13.45 11.44
C GLN A 6 -14.32 -12.03 11.42
N ILE A 7 -14.32 -11.36 10.26
CA ILE A 7 -14.91 -10.03 10.09
C ILE A 7 -16.43 -10.10 10.20
N ASP A 8 -17.06 -11.08 9.59
CA ASP A 8 -18.51 -11.29 9.68
C ASP A 8 -18.92 -11.54 11.13
N ARG A 9 -18.15 -12.35 11.87
CA ARG A 9 -18.36 -12.60 13.30
C ARG A 9 -18.20 -11.34 14.15
N ILE A 10 -17.21 -10.48 13.85
CA ILE A 10 -17.06 -9.17 14.51
C ILE A 10 -18.32 -8.33 14.31
N ASN A 11 -18.88 -8.30 13.09
CA ASN A 11 -20.08 -7.53 12.77
C ASN A 11 -21.33 -8.07 13.48
N GLU A 12 -21.48 -9.40 13.56
CA GLU A 12 -22.54 -10.05 14.32
C GLU A 12 -22.49 -9.66 15.80
N LEU A 13 -21.32 -9.79 16.43
CA LEU A 13 -21.11 -9.40 17.84
C LEU A 13 -21.33 -7.90 18.04
N ALA A 14 -20.92 -7.05 17.09
CA ALA A 14 -21.16 -5.61 17.16
C ALA A 14 -22.66 -5.27 17.07
N LYS A 15 -23.42 -5.98 16.23
CA LYS A 15 -24.88 -5.82 16.12
C LYS A 15 -25.57 -6.27 17.41
N LYS A 16 -25.22 -7.46 17.91
CA LYS A 16 -25.77 -8.02 19.15
C LYS A 16 -25.51 -7.12 20.36
N LYS A 17 -24.30 -6.56 20.47
CA LYS A 17 -23.95 -5.57 21.50
C LYS A 17 -24.88 -4.35 21.53
N LYS A 18 -25.35 -3.90 20.36
CA LYS A 18 -26.24 -2.73 20.23
C LYS A 18 -27.71 -3.05 20.52
N THR A 19 -28.15 -4.28 20.25
CA THR A 19 -29.55 -4.68 20.41
C THR A 19 -29.82 -5.28 21.79
N GLU A 20 -29.00 -6.23 22.21
CA GLU A 20 -29.27 -7.13 23.32
C GLU A 20 -28.19 -7.08 24.41
N GLY A 21 -27.02 -6.53 24.09
CA GLY A 21 -25.82 -6.65 24.91
C GLY A 21 -25.04 -7.93 24.59
N LEU A 22 -23.86 -8.06 25.19
CA LEU A 22 -22.99 -9.23 25.00
C LEU A 22 -22.77 -9.93 26.33
N THR A 23 -22.77 -11.27 26.29
CA THR A 23 -22.32 -12.07 27.44
C THR A 23 -20.81 -11.87 27.67
N GLU A 24 -20.31 -12.26 28.84
CA GLU A 24 -18.86 -12.14 29.13
C GLU A 24 -18.00 -12.95 28.15
N GLU A 25 -18.46 -14.13 27.76
CA GLU A 25 -17.80 -14.98 26.75
C GLU A 25 -17.75 -14.28 25.39
N GLU A 26 -18.86 -13.68 24.96
CA GLU A 26 -18.94 -12.95 23.70
C GLU A 26 -18.10 -11.67 23.71
N GLN A 27 -17.96 -11.02 24.86
CA GLN A 27 -17.06 -9.88 25.01
C GLN A 27 -15.60 -10.31 24.90
N ALA A 28 -15.23 -11.46 25.48
CA ALA A 28 -13.90 -12.03 25.34
C ALA A 28 -13.60 -12.42 23.89
N GLU A 29 -14.55 -13.07 23.21
CA GLU A 29 -14.48 -13.42 21.79
C GLU A 29 -14.30 -12.16 20.92
N GLN A 30 -15.16 -11.17 21.14
CA GLN A 30 -15.09 -9.88 20.44
C GLN A 30 -13.71 -9.24 20.62
N LYS A 31 -13.19 -9.19 21.85
CA LYS A 31 -11.89 -8.57 22.14
C LYS A 31 -10.75 -9.30 21.43
N ALA A 32 -10.76 -10.63 21.41
CA ALA A 32 -9.76 -11.43 20.72
C ALA A 32 -9.79 -11.19 19.20
N LEU A 33 -10.99 -11.21 18.61
CA LEU A 33 -11.17 -10.95 17.18
C LEU A 33 -10.75 -9.54 16.77
N TYR A 34 -11.15 -8.52 17.53
CA TYR A 34 -10.73 -7.13 17.28
C TYR A 34 -9.21 -6.97 17.38
N ARG A 35 -8.57 -7.64 18.35
CA ARG A 35 -7.12 -7.56 18.49
C ARG A 35 -6.40 -8.16 17.28
N ALA A 36 -6.82 -9.36 16.85
CA ALA A 36 -6.27 -10.00 15.67
C ALA A 36 -6.46 -9.14 14.41
N TYR A 37 -7.62 -8.49 14.25
CA TYR A 37 -7.88 -7.57 13.15
C TYR A 37 -6.97 -6.36 13.16
N ILE A 38 -6.84 -5.69 14.30
CA ILE A 38 -5.99 -4.50 14.44
C ILE A 38 -4.52 -4.85 14.17
N ASP A 39 -4.03 -5.97 14.69
CA ASP A 39 -2.64 -6.38 14.51
C ASP A 39 -2.36 -6.73 13.04
N ALA A 40 -3.27 -7.42 12.36
CA ALA A 40 -3.17 -7.68 10.93
C ALA A 40 -3.22 -6.39 10.08
N PHE A 41 -4.12 -5.47 10.42
CA PHE A 41 -4.24 -4.19 9.74
C PHE A 41 -2.98 -3.34 9.92
N LYS A 42 -2.43 -3.25 11.13
CA LYS A 42 -1.18 -2.54 11.42
C LYS A 42 0.00 -3.12 10.66
N ALA A 43 0.12 -4.45 10.60
CA ALA A 43 1.17 -5.11 9.84
C ALA A 43 1.06 -4.79 8.34
N ASN A 44 -0.14 -4.82 7.78
CA ASN A 44 -0.37 -4.47 6.38
C ASN A 44 -0.08 -2.98 6.09
N LEU A 45 -0.55 -2.08 6.96
CA LEU A 45 -0.27 -0.64 6.83
C LEU A 45 1.22 -0.35 6.92
N LYS A 46 1.93 -0.98 7.86
CA LYS A 46 3.38 -0.85 7.98
C LYS A 46 4.08 -1.29 6.68
N ALA A 47 3.71 -2.44 6.12
CA ALA A 47 4.28 -2.90 4.86
C ALA A 47 4.01 -1.93 3.70
N GLN A 48 2.81 -1.34 3.62
CA GLN A 48 2.51 -0.30 2.64
C GLN A 48 3.40 0.93 2.84
N LEU A 49 3.51 1.45 4.08
CA LEU A 49 4.35 2.61 4.41
C LEU A 49 5.82 2.36 4.12
N ASP A 50 6.33 1.17 4.41
CA ASP A 50 7.72 0.78 4.13
C ASP A 50 8.00 0.73 2.60
N THR A 51 6.96 0.67 1.75
CA THR A 51 7.05 0.70 0.28
C THR A 51 6.84 2.12 -0.28
N ILE A 52 6.43 3.10 0.53
CA ILE A 52 6.24 4.47 0.06
C ILE A 52 7.61 5.10 -0.19
N GLU A 53 7.86 5.45 -1.45
CA GLU A 53 9.04 6.23 -1.86
C GLU A 53 8.66 7.70 -2.05
N ILE A 54 9.55 8.59 -1.62
CA ILE A 54 9.42 10.03 -1.90
C ILE A 54 9.90 10.22 -3.35
N VAL A 55 8.94 10.42 -4.26
CA VAL A 55 9.24 10.78 -5.64
C VAL A 55 9.45 12.28 -5.67
N ASP A 56 10.69 12.69 -5.96
CA ASP A 56 11.03 14.08 -6.27
C ASP A 56 10.79 14.27 -7.77
N ASP A 57 9.73 15.02 -8.11
CA ASP A 57 9.31 15.21 -9.50
C ASP A 57 10.45 15.79 -10.36
N ASP A 58 11.32 16.64 -9.77
CA ASP A 58 12.49 17.22 -10.41
C ASP A 58 13.49 16.15 -10.88
N LYS A 59 13.70 15.09 -10.09
CA LYS A 59 14.62 13.99 -10.48
C LYS A 59 14.06 13.16 -11.64
N LYS A 60 12.74 13.04 -11.70
CA LYS A 60 12.06 12.33 -12.78
C LYS A 60 12.08 13.13 -14.08
N GLU A 61 12.02 14.46 -14.00
CA GLU A 61 12.23 15.33 -15.16
C GLU A 61 13.68 15.32 -15.62
N VAL A 62 14.65 15.40 -14.69
CA VAL A 62 16.08 15.31 -15.02
C VAL A 62 16.43 13.98 -15.68
N ALA A 63 15.95 12.85 -15.16
CA ALA A 63 16.21 11.53 -15.76
C ALA A 63 15.67 11.39 -17.19
N LYS A 64 14.51 12.00 -17.49
CA LYS A 64 13.97 12.03 -18.86
C LYS A 64 14.79 12.91 -19.79
N ILE A 65 15.24 14.06 -19.30
CA ILE A 65 16.10 14.96 -20.07
C ILE A 65 17.44 14.29 -20.36
N GLU A 66 18.02 13.56 -19.39
CA GLU A 66 19.26 12.80 -19.59
C GLU A 66 19.12 11.73 -20.68
N GLU A 67 18.02 10.97 -20.68
CA GLU A 67 17.72 9.96 -21.73
C GLU A 67 17.53 10.62 -23.10
N GLU A 68 16.79 11.73 -23.18
CA GLU A 68 16.56 12.46 -24.43
C GLU A 68 17.84 13.14 -24.97
N VAL A 69 18.74 13.59 -24.09
CA VAL A 69 20.04 14.16 -24.48
C VAL A 69 20.96 13.08 -25.05
N GLU A 70 21.01 11.89 -24.46
CA GLU A 70 21.81 10.76 -24.95
C GLU A 70 21.36 10.32 -26.36
N GLU A 71 20.04 10.19 -26.58
CA GLU A 71 19.49 9.91 -27.92
C GLU A 71 19.86 11.00 -28.94
N LEU A 72 19.79 12.27 -28.56
CA LEU A 72 20.15 13.37 -29.45
C LEU A 72 21.64 13.38 -29.80
N GLU A 73 22.53 13.09 -28.84
CA GLU A 73 23.96 12.99 -29.08
C GLU A 73 24.29 11.86 -30.07
N GLU A 74 23.68 10.68 -29.91
CA GLU A 74 23.83 9.57 -30.87
C GLU A 74 23.38 9.97 -32.28
N THR A 75 22.20 10.61 -32.40
CA THR A 75 21.70 11.06 -33.72
C THR A 75 22.59 12.14 -34.35
N LEU A 76 23.21 12.99 -33.53
CA LEU A 76 24.13 14.02 -34.00
C LEU A 76 25.40 13.39 -34.57
N GLU A 77 25.99 12.43 -33.85
CA GLU A 77 27.17 11.68 -34.30
C GLU A 77 26.90 10.92 -35.60
N GLU A 78 25.78 10.21 -35.71
CA GLU A 78 25.36 9.53 -36.94
C GLU A 78 25.20 10.50 -38.12
N SER A 79 24.69 11.71 -37.85
CA SER A 79 24.54 12.74 -38.88
C SER A 79 25.89 13.28 -39.34
N GLU A 80 26.82 13.55 -38.41
CA GLU A 80 28.15 14.07 -38.71
C GLU A 80 29.01 13.07 -39.50
N GLU A 81 28.89 11.78 -39.20
CA GLU A 81 29.56 10.72 -39.99
C GLU A 81 29.00 10.61 -41.41
N LYS A 82 27.70 10.90 -41.61
CA LYS A 82 27.04 10.84 -42.92
C LYS A 82 27.42 11.97 -43.87
N PHE A 83 27.88 13.09 -43.34
CA PHE A 83 28.28 14.28 -44.10
C PHE A 83 29.80 14.47 -44.23
N LYS A 84 30.61 13.56 -43.69
CA LYS A 84 32.04 13.41 -43.95
C LYS A 84 32.33 12.59 -45.20
#